data_AF-A0A9E4VI66-F1
#
_entry.id   AF-A0A9E4VI66-F1
#
_cell.length_a   1.000
_cell.length_b   1.000
_cell.length_c   1.000
_cell.angle_alpha   90.00
_cell.angle_beta   90.00
_cell.angle_gamma   90.00
#
_symmetry.space_group_name_H-M   'P 1'
#
loop_
_entity.id
_entity.type
_entity.pdbx_description
1 polymer ?
#
loop_
_entity_poly.entity_id
_entity_poly.type
_entity_poly.pdbx_seq_one_letter_code
_entity_poly.pdbx_strand_id
1 'polypeptide(L)' 'MLQFTDGRTYEEYSQDAMLRAAVERQFEIVGEGINQLARIDPETASRITEFHRIISFRNILIHGYAHVD' A
#
# COMPACT_ATOMS: atom_id res chain seq x y z
N MET A 1 -7.62 -5.87 -4.04
CA MET A 1 -7.42 -6.57 -2.74
C MET A 1 -8.35 -7.76 -2.57
N LEU A 2 -9.68 -7.58 -2.61
CA LEU A 2 -10.64 -8.70 -2.45
C LEU A 2 -10.38 -9.87 -3.41
N GLN A 3 -9.99 -9.60 -4.66
CA GLN A 3 -9.61 -10.64 -5.64
C GLN A 3 -8.50 -11.59 -5.14
N PHE A 4 -7.65 -11.14 -4.20
CA PHE A 4 -6.55 -11.93 -3.63
C PHE A 4 -6.87 -12.50 -2.25
N THR A 5 -7.66 -11.77 -1.45
CA THR A 5 -7.88 -12.07 -0.03
C THR A 5 -9.24 -12.69 0.27
N ASP A 6 -10.14 -12.80 -0.72
CA ASP A 6 -11.48 -13.36 -0.49
C ASP A 6 -11.40 -14.83 -0.03
N GLY A 7 -12.15 -15.15 1.03
CA GLY A 7 -12.12 -16.45 1.69
C GLY A 7 -10.81 -16.81 2.38
N ARG A 8 -9.80 -15.92 2.42
CA ARG A 8 -8.51 -16.16 3.09
C ARG A 8 -8.53 -15.61 4.51
N THR A 9 -8.01 -16.40 5.43
CA THR A 9 -7.74 -15.97 6.81
C THR A 9 -6.45 -15.16 6.88
N TYR A 10 -6.28 -14.43 7.99
CA TYR A 10 -5.02 -13.72 8.24
C TYR A 10 -3.83 -14.68 8.41
N GLU A 11 -4.04 -15.87 8.98
CA GLU A 11 -2.98 -16.87 9.14
C GLU A 11 -2.50 -17.34 7.76
N GLU A 12 -3.41 -17.70 6.86
CA GLU A 12 -3.09 -18.07 5.47
C GLU A 12 -2.42 -16.93 4.69
N TYR A 13 -2.84 -15.68 4.93
CA TYR A 13 -2.15 -14.50 4.41
C TYR A 13 -0.72 -14.42 4.94
N SER A 14 -0.50 -14.57 6.24
CA SER A 14 0.80 -14.39 6.89
C SER A 14 1.85 -15.42 6.42
N GLN A 15 1.42 -16.64 6.10
CA GLN A 15 2.28 -17.74 5.67
C GLN A 15 2.49 -17.81 4.15
N ASP A 16 1.73 -17.04 3.36
CA ASP A 16 1.80 -17.05 1.89
C ASP A 16 2.52 -15.80 1.37
N ALA A 17 3.82 -15.96 1.06
CA ALA A 17 4.65 -14.87 0.56
C ALA A 17 4.13 -14.25 -0.75
N MET A 18 3.54 -15.05 -1.63
CA MET A 18 2.99 -14.57 -2.90
C MET A 18 1.73 -13.74 -2.66
N LEU A 19 0.85 -14.19 -1.75
CA LEU A 19 -0.33 -13.44 -1.35
C LEU A 19 0.03 -12.13 -0.66
N ARG A 20 1.04 -12.12 0.23
CA ARG A 20 1.56 -10.88 0.84
C ARG A 20 2.06 -9.89 -0.20
N ALA A 21 2.91 -10.34 -1.12
CA ALA A 21 3.42 -9.51 -2.19
C ALA A 21 2.31 -8.93 -3.08
N ALA A 22 1.26 -9.73 -3.38
CA ALA A 22 0.11 -9.26 -4.14
C ALA A 22 -0.66 -8.14 -3.41
N VAL A 23 -0.87 -8.28 -2.09
CA VAL A 23 -1.53 -7.28 -1.26
C VAL A 23 -0.66 -6.02 -1.09
N GLU A 24 0.63 -6.17 -0.85
CA GLU A 24 1.60 -5.06 -0.76
C GLU A 24 1.61 -4.25 -2.06
N ARG A 25 1.60 -4.92 -3.22
CA ARG A 25 1.54 -4.25 -4.52
C ARG A 25 0.28 -3.41 -4.70
N GLN A 26 -0.86 -3.83 -4.16
CA GLN A 26 -2.09 -3.02 -4.19
C GLN A 26 -1.94 -1.74 -3.36
N PHE A 27 -1.30 -1.82 -2.19
CA PHE A 27 -1.03 -0.64 -1.38
C PHE A 27 -0.04 0.32 -2.04
N GLU A 28 0.97 -0.19 -2.75
CA GLU A 28 1.89 0.65 -3.53
C GLU A 28 1.15 1.44 -4.62
N ILE A 29 0.23 0.80 -5.36
CA ILE A 29 -0.55 1.45 -6.43
C ILE A 29 -1.43 2.55 -5.84
N VAL A 30 -2.13 2.28 -4.74
CA VAL A 30 -2.95 3.27 -4.05
C VAL A 30 -2.11 4.44 -3.56
N GLY A 31 -0.97 4.17 -2.91
CA GLY A 31 -0.08 5.21 -2.40
C GLY A 31 0.54 6.04 -3.51
N GLU A 32 0.88 5.44 -4.66
CA GLU A 32 1.36 6.17 -5.84
C GLU A 32 0.27 7.09 -6.41
N GLY A 33 -0.97 6.61 -6.52
CA GLY A 33 -2.10 7.42 -6.97
C GLY A 33 -2.35 8.63 -6.07
N ILE A 34 -2.29 8.45 -4.74
CA ILE A 34 -2.44 9.54 -3.77
C ILE A 34 -1.25 10.50 -3.82
N ASN A 35 -0.02 9.99 -3.99
CA ASN A 35 1.16 10.83 -4.17
C ASN A 35 1.07 11.71 -5.43
N GLN A 36 0.53 11.17 -6.53
CA GLN A 36 0.27 11.94 -7.73
C GLN A 36 -0.84 12.98 -7.51
N LEU A 37 -1.95 12.59 -6.87
CA LEU A 37 -3.03 13.52 -6.51
C LEU A 37 -2.50 14.69 -5.68
N ALA A 38 -1.70 14.43 -4.65
CA ALA A 38 -1.11 15.46 -3.80
C ALA A 38 -0.18 16.42 -4.54
N ARG A 39 0.37 16.03 -5.69
CA ARG A 39 1.21 16.89 -6.55
C ARG A 39 0.38 17.74 -7.52
N ILE A 40 -0.70 17.19 -8.06
CA ILE A 40 -1.51 17.86 -9.10
C ILE A 40 -2.65 18.70 -8.52
N ASP A 41 -3.23 18.26 -7.40
CA ASP A 41 -4.35 18.91 -6.71
C ASP A 41 -4.21 18.69 -5.19
N PRO A 42 -3.37 19.51 -4.53
CA PRO A 42 -3.14 19.42 -3.09
C PRO A 42 -4.41 19.67 -2.27
N GLU A 43 -5.34 20.50 -2.76
CA GLU A 43 -6.59 20.80 -2.06
C GLU A 43 -7.46 19.55 -1.97
N THR A 44 -7.66 18.85 -3.08
CA THR A 44 -8.40 17.58 -3.08
C THR A 44 -7.68 16.52 -2.25
N ALA A 45 -6.35 16.41 -2.32
CA ALA A 45 -5.59 15.48 -1.49
C ALA A 45 -5.78 15.75 0.01
N SER A 46 -5.83 17.03 0.42
CA SER A 46 -5.99 17.44 1.82
C SER A 46 -7.32 16.99 2.45
N ARG A 47 -8.33 16.65 1.63
CA ARG A 47 -9.61 16.09 2.09
C ARG A 47 -9.48 14.65 2.56
N ILE A 48 -8.39 13.97 2.24
CA ILE A 48 -8.04 12.65 2.76
C ILE A 48 -7.17 12.88 4.00
N THR A 49 -7.76 12.81 5.19
CA THR A 49 -7.11 13.16 6.46
C THR A 49 -5.69 12.58 6.62
N GLU A 50 -5.47 11.35 6.16
CA GLU A 50 -4.21 10.62 6.36
C GLU A 50 -3.39 10.43 5.07
N PHE A 51 -3.57 11.28 4.05
CA PHE A 51 -2.91 11.09 2.75
C PHE A 51 -1.37 11.02 2.87
N HIS A 52 -0.78 11.82 3.75
CA HIS A 52 0.65 11.76 4.05
C HIS A 52 1.08 10.40 4.59
N ARG A 53 0.30 9.78 5.49
CA ARG A 53 0.61 8.45 6.03
C ARG A 53 0.52 7.37 4.96
N ILE A 54 -0.43 7.48 4.04
CA ILE A 54 -0.58 6.52 2.94
C ILE A 54 0.64 6.61 2.00
N ILE A 55 1.11 7.81 1.68
CA ILE A 55 2.33 8.02 0.88
C ILE A 55 3.55 7.47 1.62
N SER A 56 3.69 7.76 2.92
CA SER A 56 4.78 7.22 3.75
C SER A 56 4.78 5.69 3.80
N PHE A 57 3.60 5.07 3.92
CA PHE A 57 3.46 3.62 3.91
C PHE A 57 3.93 3.00 2.59
N ARG A 58 3.55 3.58 1.44
CA ARG A 58 4.07 3.16 0.12
C ARG A 58 5.58 3.27 0.04
N ASN A 59 6.18 4.32 0.60
CA ASN A 59 7.64 4.47 0.63
C ASN A 59 8.30 3.36 1.46
N ILE A 60 7.70 3.00 2.59
CA ILE A 60 8.15 1.86 3.40
C ILE A 60 8.04 0.55 2.63
N LEU A 61 6.94 0.27 1.92
CA LEU A 61 6.79 -0.98 1.16
C LEU A 61 7.85 -1.12 0.05
N ILE A 62 8.14 -0.03 -0.66
CA ILE A 62 9.13 -0.04 -1.74
C ILE A 62 10.57 -0.13 -1.22
N HIS A 63 10.84 0.37 -0.01
CA HIS A 63 12.18 0.39 0.59
C HIS A 63 12.38 -0.74 1.62
N GLY A 64 11.31 -1.40 2.06
CA GLY A 64 11.31 -2.35 3.17
C GLY A 64 12.08 -3.63 2.90
N TYR A 65 12.38 -3.92 1.64
CA TYR A 65 13.26 -5.02 1.24
C TYR A 65 14.75 -4.62 1.20
N ALA A 66 15.11 -3.33 1.39
CA ALA A 66 16.50 -2.89 1.50
C ALA A 66 17.11 -3.14 2.90
N HIS A 67 16.33 -3.67 3.85
CA HIS A 67 16.75 -4.02 5.21
C HIS A 67 16.47 -5.50 5.56
N VAL A 68 16.35 -6.38 4.55
CA VAL A 68 16.46 -7.82 4.80
C VAL A 68 17.95 -8.17 4.79
N ASP A 69 18.58 -8.05 5.95
CA ASP A 69 19.77 -8.81 6.36
C ASP A 69 19.29 -10.06 7.11
#